data_AF-A0AAV5BVL9-F1
#
_entry.id   AF-A0AAV5BVL9-F1
#
_cell.length_a   1.000
_cell.length_b   1.000
_cell.length_c   1.000
_cell.angle_alpha   90.00
_cell.angle_beta   90.00
_cell.angle_gamma   90.00
#
_symmetry.space_group_name_H-M   'P 1'
#
loop_
_entity.id
_entity.type
_entity.pdbx_description
1 polymer ?
#
loop_
_entity_poly.entity_id
_entity_poly.type
_entity_poly.pdbx_seq_one_letter_code
_entity_poly.pdbx_strand_id
1 'polypeptide(L)'
;MVGTLYTHHQKCVLVDTAASESTRRITAFLGGLDLCGGRYDTPSHRLFRDLHTVFRGDVYNATYADDDATRGKGPRQPWHDLHCRLDGPAAYDVLRNFEQRWRKATKLRAAVFGKTPSHRWKDDALLKLERIPWILSPYNTTSARSAANVGDKDDDDDDDDDDKFLHALPEDDPECWHAQVTNSFPLIILVFQAGSVE
;
A
#
# COMPACT_ATOMS: atom_id res chain seq x y z
N MET A 1 6.11 -14.92 -28.69
CA MET A 1 5.60 -14.05 -27.62
C MET A 1 6.65 -14.09 -26.51
N VAL A 2 7.48 -13.06 -26.38
CA VAL A 2 8.47 -13.02 -25.29
C VAL A 2 7.69 -12.71 -24.02
N GLY A 3 7.55 -13.70 -23.14
CA GLY A 3 7.01 -13.46 -21.81
C GLY A 3 7.90 -12.48 -21.06
N THR A 4 7.31 -11.51 -20.38
CA THR A 4 8.07 -10.56 -19.55
C THR A 4 8.80 -11.33 -18.46
N LEU A 5 10.13 -11.26 -18.44
CA LEU A 5 10.99 -11.94 -17.45
C LEU A 5 11.02 -11.22 -16.08
N TYR A 6 10.36 -10.07 -15.97
CA TYR A 6 10.35 -9.22 -14.78
C TYR A 6 8.95 -9.13 -14.18
N THR A 7 8.90 -8.92 -12.87
CA THR A 7 7.65 -8.77 -12.11
C THR A 7 7.66 -7.48 -11.31
N HIS A 8 6.46 -6.96 -11.03
CA HIS A 8 6.30 -5.92 -10.02
C HIS A 8 6.25 -6.57 -8.63
N HIS A 9 7.36 -6.51 -7.90
CA HIS A 9 7.51 -7.24 -6.63
C HIS A 9 7.22 -6.41 -5.37
N GLN A 10 6.81 -5.15 -5.52
CA GLN A 10 6.42 -4.29 -4.39
C GLN A 10 5.11 -4.80 -3.78
N LYS A 11 5.10 -5.05 -2.47
CA LYS A 11 3.88 -5.28 -1.68
C LYS A 11 3.61 -4.08 -0.81
N CYS A 12 2.46 -3.45 -0.99
CA CYS A 12 2.02 -2.39 -0.09
C CYS A 12 0.50 -2.34 0.04
N VAL A 13 0.03 -1.83 1.17
CA VAL A 13 -1.37 -1.51 1.43
C VAL A 13 -1.42 -0.08 1.97
N LEU A 14 -2.22 0.77 1.34
CA LEU A 14 -2.45 2.14 1.77
C LEU A 14 -3.88 2.25 2.30
N VAL A 15 -4.03 2.78 3.51
CA VAL A 15 -5.34 2.96 4.15
C VAL A 15 -5.42 4.33 4.80
N ASP A 16 -6.62 4.92 4.79
CA ASP A 16 -6.91 6.10 5.58
C ASP A 16 -7.31 5.67 7.01
N THR A 17 -6.61 6.21 7.99
CA THR A 17 -6.78 5.89 9.41
C THR A 17 -7.09 7.15 10.21
N ALA A 18 -7.73 7.01 11.37
CA ALA A 18 -7.95 8.15 12.27
C ALA A 18 -6.61 8.78 12.70
N ALA A 19 -6.53 10.11 12.62
CA ALA A 19 -5.44 10.92 13.16
C ALA A 19 -5.89 11.67 14.42
N SER A 20 -7.13 12.16 14.42
CA SER A 20 -7.83 12.73 15.57
C SER A 20 -9.33 12.39 15.47
N GLU A 21 -10.17 12.97 16.33
CA GLU A 21 -11.63 12.81 16.29
C GLU A 21 -12.25 13.29 14.96
N SER A 22 -11.67 14.31 14.33
CA SER A 22 -12.20 14.93 13.11
C SER A 22 -11.28 14.83 11.90
N THR A 23 -10.04 14.36 12.09
CA THR A 23 -9.04 14.24 11.03
C THR A 23 -8.56 12.82 10.82
N ARG A 24 -8.14 12.54 9.59
CA ARG A 24 -7.63 11.26 9.12
C ARG A 24 -6.22 11.46 8.58
N ARG A 25 -5.50 10.37 8.38
CA ARG A 25 -4.15 10.34 7.81
C ARG A 25 -3.97 9.08 6.99
N ILE A 26 -3.05 9.11 6.04
CA ILE A 26 -2.61 7.90 5.34
C ILE A 26 -1.69 7.10 6.27
N THR A 27 -1.96 5.79 6.33
CA THR A 27 -1.07 4.77 6.90
C THR A 27 -0.67 3.84 5.76
N ALA A 28 0.63 3.54 5.66
CA ALA A 28 1.14 2.58 4.70
C ALA A 28 1.59 1.30 5.41
N PHE A 29 1.37 0.17 4.78
CA PHE A 29 1.98 -1.10 5.13
C PHE A 29 2.83 -1.54 3.95
N LEU A 30 4.09 -1.92 4.18
CA LEU A 30 4.98 -2.43 3.15
C LEU A 30 5.95 -3.48 3.71
N GLY A 31 6.42 -4.41 2.87
CA GLY A 31 7.33 -5.47 3.29
C GLY A 31 7.31 -6.67 2.35
N GLY A 32 7.63 -7.86 2.87
CA GLY A 32 7.67 -9.11 2.10
C GLY A 32 6.33 -9.82 1.94
N LEU A 33 5.37 -9.54 2.84
CA LEU A 33 4.06 -10.21 2.87
C LEU A 33 3.12 -9.76 1.72
N ASP A 34 2.82 -10.67 0.81
CA ASP A 34 1.69 -10.57 -0.12
C ASP A 34 0.38 -10.99 0.57
N LEU A 35 -0.76 -10.38 0.18
CA LEU A 35 -2.09 -10.83 0.59
C LEU A 35 -2.55 -12.03 -0.28
N CYS A 36 -1.95 -13.19 -0.06
CA CYS A 36 -2.28 -14.42 -0.77
C CYS A 36 -2.08 -15.68 0.10
N GLY A 37 -2.56 -16.82 -0.38
CA GLY A 37 -2.51 -18.09 0.36
C GLY A 37 -1.09 -18.49 0.74
N GLY A 38 -0.93 -19.07 1.92
CA GLY A 38 0.32 -19.59 2.47
C GLY A 38 1.18 -18.57 3.21
N ARG A 39 0.76 -17.30 3.26
CA ARG A 39 1.54 -16.22 3.88
C ARG A 39 1.17 -15.98 5.34
N TYR A 40 -0.03 -16.42 5.76
CA TYR A 40 -0.43 -16.33 7.15
C TYR A 40 0.39 -17.32 7.99
N ASP A 41 1.05 -16.80 9.02
CA ASP A 41 1.78 -17.60 9.99
C ASP A 41 1.89 -16.88 11.34
N THR A 42 2.30 -17.63 12.36
CA THR A 42 2.65 -17.13 13.68
C THR A 42 4.12 -17.47 13.95
N PRO A 43 4.80 -16.83 14.92
CA PRO A 43 6.18 -17.18 15.27
C PRO A 43 6.39 -18.65 15.66
N SER A 44 5.32 -19.37 15.99
CA SER A 44 5.38 -20.80 16.31
C SER A 44 5.58 -21.71 15.10
N HIS A 45 5.45 -21.19 13.86
CA HIS A 45 5.75 -21.88 12.60
C HIS A 45 5.27 -23.35 12.56
N ARG A 46 4.00 -23.56 12.95
CA ARG A 46 3.44 -24.92 13.17
C ARG A 46 3.43 -25.73 11.88
N LEU A 47 3.96 -26.95 11.90
CA LEU A 47 3.99 -27.82 10.71
C LEU A 47 2.72 -28.68 10.56
N PHE A 48 2.27 -29.30 11.66
CA PHE A 48 1.16 -30.27 11.68
C PHE A 48 0.07 -29.93 12.68
N ARG A 49 0.33 -28.97 13.59
CA ARG A 49 -0.57 -28.65 14.70
C ARG A 49 -1.62 -27.64 14.25
N ASP A 50 -2.85 -27.86 14.68
CA ASP A 50 -3.98 -26.95 14.51
C ASP A 50 -4.27 -26.57 13.04
N LEU A 51 -3.92 -27.44 12.08
CA LEU A 51 -4.13 -27.17 10.65
C LEU A 51 -5.61 -26.93 10.29
N HIS A 52 -6.51 -27.43 11.12
CA HIS A 52 -7.96 -27.26 10.99
C HIS A 52 -8.48 -25.92 11.55
N THR A 53 -7.60 -25.06 12.08
CA THR A 53 -7.95 -23.75 12.67
C THR A 53 -7.75 -22.62 11.66
N VAL A 54 -6.89 -21.64 11.94
CA VAL A 54 -6.53 -20.51 11.08
C VAL A 54 -5.88 -20.92 9.76
N PHE A 55 -5.31 -22.14 9.68
CA PHE A 55 -4.74 -22.69 8.45
C PHE A 55 -5.76 -23.51 7.63
N ARG A 56 -7.02 -23.60 8.05
CA ARG A 56 -8.02 -24.38 7.33
C ARG A 56 -8.22 -23.79 5.92
N GLY A 57 -8.01 -24.63 4.91
CA GLY A 57 -8.07 -24.20 3.51
C GLY A 57 -6.81 -23.48 3.03
N ASP A 58 -5.80 -23.32 3.89
CA ASP A 58 -4.53 -22.66 3.57
C ASP A 58 -3.32 -23.43 4.18
N VAL A 59 -3.36 -24.77 4.10
CA VAL A 59 -2.22 -25.64 4.42
C VAL A 59 -1.28 -25.65 3.22
N TYR A 60 -0.57 -24.55 3.03
CA TYR A 60 0.28 -24.34 1.87
C TYR A 60 1.60 -25.11 1.97
N ASN A 61 1.99 -25.83 0.91
CA ASN A 61 3.33 -26.38 0.73
C ASN A 61 3.59 -26.56 -0.77
N ALA A 62 4.57 -25.84 -1.32
CA ALA A 62 4.89 -25.92 -2.75
C ALA A 62 6.02 -26.92 -3.07
N THR A 63 6.64 -27.53 -2.06
CA THR A 63 7.73 -28.49 -2.24
C THR A 63 7.23 -29.88 -2.62
N TYR A 64 6.07 -30.27 -2.11
CA TYR A 64 5.45 -31.56 -2.40
C TYR A 64 4.20 -31.38 -3.26
N ALA A 65 3.92 -32.35 -4.12
CA ALA A 65 2.67 -32.37 -4.87
C ALA A 65 1.51 -32.56 -3.89
N ASP A 66 0.53 -31.67 -3.95
CA ASP A 66 -0.72 -31.81 -3.20
C ASP A 66 -1.57 -32.87 -3.91
N ASP A 67 -1.87 -33.98 -3.24
CA ASP A 67 -2.88 -34.92 -3.71
C ASP A 67 -4.14 -34.82 -2.83
N ASP A 68 -5.29 -35.23 -3.35
CA ASP A 68 -6.55 -35.14 -2.62
C ASP A 68 -6.52 -35.92 -1.29
N ALA A 69 -5.63 -36.90 -1.15
CA ALA A 69 -5.46 -37.70 0.06
C ALA A 69 -4.64 -36.99 1.14
N THR A 70 -3.75 -36.06 0.80
CA THR A 70 -2.82 -35.35 1.71
C THR A 70 -3.18 -33.89 1.91
N ARG A 71 -4.07 -33.35 1.08
CA ARG A 71 -4.56 -31.96 1.17
C ARG A 71 -5.06 -31.63 2.56
N GLY A 72 -4.46 -30.60 3.16
CA GLY A 72 -4.82 -30.13 4.50
C GLY A 72 -4.25 -30.94 5.66
N LYS A 73 -3.46 -32.00 5.41
CA LYS A 73 -2.90 -32.88 6.45
C LYS A 73 -1.46 -32.53 6.86
N GLY A 74 -0.80 -31.67 6.08
CA GLY A 74 0.56 -31.19 6.34
C GLY A 74 1.66 -32.17 5.89
N PRO A 75 2.94 -31.81 6.09
CA PRO A 75 3.39 -30.57 6.73
C PRO A 75 3.07 -29.37 5.85
N ARG A 76 2.58 -28.28 6.45
CA ARG A 76 2.63 -26.99 5.74
C ARG A 76 4.08 -26.50 5.67
N GLN A 77 4.37 -25.67 4.68
CA GLN A 77 5.59 -24.88 4.61
C GLN A 77 5.39 -23.61 5.45
N PRO A 78 6.12 -23.44 6.57
CA PRO A 78 6.04 -22.21 7.35
C PRO A 78 6.49 -20.99 6.55
N TRP A 79 5.94 -19.84 6.91
CA TRP A 79 6.27 -18.56 6.29
C TRP A 79 6.87 -17.65 7.37
N HIS A 80 8.15 -17.33 7.22
CA HIS A 80 8.84 -16.38 8.07
C HIS A 80 9.11 -15.11 7.26
N ASP A 81 8.57 -13.98 7.69
CA ASP A 81 8.63 -12.73 6.94
C ASP A 81 8.47 -11.52 7.86
N LEU A 82 8.81 -10.37 7.30
CA LEU A 82 8.78 -9.06 7.94
C LEU A 82 7.89 -8.10 7.14
N HIS A 83 7.16 -7.28 7.88
CA HIS A 83 6.38 -6.20 7.32
C HIS A 83 6.41 -5.02 8.28
N CYS A 84 6.35 -3.81 7.74
CA CYS A 84 6.25 -2.61 8.55
C CYS A 84 4.97 -1.84 8.26
N ARG A 85 4.49 -1.19 9.31
CA ARG A 85 3.52 -0.10 9.22
C ARG A 85 4.29 1.21 9.29
N LEU A 86 4.01 2.13 8.37
CA LEU A 86 4.50 3.49 8.36
C LEU A 86 3.35 4.45 8.65
N ASP A 87 3.59 5.30 9.64
CA ASP A 87 2.78 6.48 9.95
C ASP A 87 3.63 7.75 9.72
N GLY A 88 2.97 8.89 9.45
CA GLY A 88 3.64 10.18 9.23
C GLY A 88 3.97 10.47 7.76
N PRO A 89 4.82 11.47 7.46
CA PRO A 89 5.10 11.94 6.11
C PRO A 89 5.55 10.84 5.14
N ALA A 90 6.31 9.86 5.61
CA ALA A 90 6.78 8.72 4.82
C ALA A 90 5.65 7.87 4.19
N ALA A 91 4.47 7.81 4.82
CA ALA A 91 3.33 7.10 4.24
C ALA A 91 2.84 7.75 2.93
N TYR A 92 3.04 9.06 2.78
CA TYR A 92 2.66 9.82 1.59
C TYR A 92 3.65 9.61 0.44
N ASP A 93 4.92 9.29 0.73
CA ASP A 93 5.86 8.85 -0.30
C ASP A 93 5.46 7.49 -0.89
N VAL A 94 4.94 6.57 -0.07
CA VAL A 94 4.40 5.29 -0.56
C VAL A 94 3.14 5.52 -1.40
N LEU A 95 2.27 6.45 -0.98
CA LEU A 95 1.11 6.87 -1.77
C LEU A 95 1.54 7.46 -3.13
N ARG A 96 2.52 8.36 -3.14
CA ARG A 96 3.06 8.97 -4.36
C ARG A 96 3.62 7.93 -5.32
N ASN A 97 4.39 6.95 -4.83
CA ASN A 97 4.84 5.80 -5.64
C ASN A 97 3.65 5.06 -6.27
N PHE A 98 2.61 4.74 -5.48
CA PHE A 98 1.41 4.08 -5.99
C PHE A 98 0.73 4.90 -7.10
N GLU A 99 0.56 6.21 -6.89
CA GLU A 99 -0.06 7.11 -7.87
C GLU A 99 0.73 7.19 -9.17
N GLN A 100 2.05 7.35 -9.11
CA GLN A 100 2.93 7.38 -10.28
C GLN A 100 2.77 6.10 -11.11
N ARG A 101 2.79 4.94 -10.45
CA ARG A 101 2.61 3.63 -11.11
C ARG A 101 1.21 3.47 -11.69
N TRP A 102 0.17 3.90 -10.97
CA TRP A 102 -1.22 3.87 -11.44
C TRP A 102 -1.42 4.71 -12.70
N ARG A 103 -0.90 5.95 -12.71
CA ARG A 103 -0.96 6.86 -13.86
C ARG A 103 -0.28 6.23 -15.07
N LYS A 104 0.94 5.68 -14.91
CA LYS A 104 1.68 5.03 -16.01
C LYS A 104 0.95 3.80 -16.55
N ALA A 105 0.46 2.91 -15.69
CA ALA A 105 -0.24 1.69 -16.09
C ALA A 105 -1.58 2.00 -16.78
N THR A 106 -2.30 3.03 -16.33
CA THR A 106 -3.56 3.46 -16.94
C THR A 106 -3.35 4.08 -18.32
N LYS A 107 -2.31 4.91 -18.49
CA LYS A 107 -1.91 5.46 -19.81
C LYS A 107 -1.59 4.31 -20.79
N LEU A 108 -0.77 3.34 -20.37
CA LEU A 108 -0.44 2.18 -21.19
C LEU A 108 -1.68 1.36 -21.57
N ARG A 109 -2.57 1.07 -20.61
CA ARG A 109 -3.81 0.34 -20.88
C ARG A 109 -4.70 1.06 -21.89
N ALA A 110 -4.81 2.39 -21.78
CA ALA A 110 -5.58 3.18 -22.74
C ALA A 110 -4.98 3.11 -24.15
N ALA A 111 -3.65 3.22 -24.27
CA ALA A 111 -2.95 3.13 -25.55
C ALA A 111 -3.05 1.74 -26.21
N VAL A 112 -2.97 0.65 -25.41
CA VAL A 112 -2.96 -0.73 -25.92
C VAL A 112 -4.35 -1.27 -26.24
N PHE A 113 -5.37 -0.92 -25.45
CA PHE A 113 -6.68 -1.58 -25.54
C PHE A 113 -7.79 -0.69 -26.09
N GLY A 114 -7.50 0.54 -26.54
CA GLY A 114 -8.41 1.40 -27.31
C GLY A 114 -9.74 1.79 -26.65
N LYS A 115 -9.96 1.40 -25.39
CA LYS A 115 -11.15 1.71 -24.60
C LYS A 115 -10.77 2.66 -23.49
N THR A 116 -11.09 3.93 -23.67
CA THR A 116 -11.29 4.87 -22.57
C THR A 116 -12.69 4.62 -22.02
N PRO A 117 -12.87 3.98 -20.85
CA PRO A 117 -14.17 4.00 -20.21
C PRO A 117 -14.43 5.45 -19.79
N SER A 118 -15.69 5.90 -19.92
CA SER A 118 -16.15 7.30 -19.85
C SER A 118 -15.35 8.21 -18.90
N HIS A 119 -15.07 9.43 -19.35
CA HIS A 119 -14.24 10.46 -18.68
C HIS A 119 -14.55 10.71 -17.20
N ARG A 120 -15.73 10.30 -16.71
CA ARG A 120 -16.29 10.76 -15.42
C ARG A 120 -15.84 9.95 -14.19
N TRP A 121 -15.40 8.70 -14.31
CA TRP A 121 -14.99 7.88 -13.16
C TRP A 121 -13.46 7.82 -12.95
N LYS A 122 -12.68 8.19 -13.97
CA LYS A 122 -11.20 8.17 -13.91
C LYS A 122 -10.62 9.28 -13.04
N ASP A 123 -11.26 10.44 -13.04
CA ASP A 123 -10.80 11.61 -12.27
C ASP A 123 -10.95 11.42 -10.75
N ASP A 124 -11.75 10.43 -10.32
CA ASP A 124 -12.04 10.15 -8.90
C ASP A 124 -11.46 8.80 -8.42
N ALA A 125 -10.73 8.07 -9.27
CA ALA A 125 -10.18 6.76 -8.91
C ALA A 125 -8.92 6.86 -8.00
N LEU A 126 -8.17 7.96 -8.11
CA LEU A 126 -7.09 8.27 -7.19
C LEU A 126 -7.57 9.28 -6.15
N LEU A 127 -7.08 9.13 -4.92
CA LEU A 127 -7.27 10.11 -3.86
C LEU A 127 -6.63 11.44 -4.29
N LYS A 128 -7.40 12.52 -4.23
CA LYS A 128 -6.91 13.88 -4.44
C LYS A 128 -6.86 14.55 -3.08
N LEU A 129 -5.71 14.49 -2.41
CA LEU A 129 -5.56 14.98 -1.04
C LEU A 129 -5.89 16.48 -0.95
N GLU A 130 -5.65 17.27 -2.00
CA GLU A 130 -6.03 18.68 -2.04
C GLU A 130 -7.56 18.91 -1.98
N ARG A 131 -8.36 17.90 -2.31
CA ARG A 131 -9.83 17.94 -2.25
C ARG A 131 -10.42 17.40 -0.96
N ILE A 132 -9.60 16.81 -0.08
CA ILE A 132 -10.06 16.13 1.14
C ILE A 132 -9.37 16.77 2.35
N PRO A 133 -9.81 17.96 2.81
CA PRO A 133 -9.09 18.76 3.80
C PRO A 133 -9.01 18.10 5.18
N TRP A 134 -9.86 17.11 5.47
CA TRP A 134 -9.83 16.35 6.72
C TRP A 134 -8.84 15.17 6.70
N ILE A 135 -8.20 14.86 5.56
CA ILE A 135 -7.03 13.99 5.52
C ILE A 135 -5.80 14.89 5.61
N LEU A 136 -4.99 14.69 6.65
CA LEU A 136 -3.74 15.41 6.82
C LEU A 136 -2.84 15.15 5.62
N SER A 137 -2.11 16.16 5.14
CA SER A 137 -1.17 16.02 4.04
C SER A 137 0.05 16.88 4.33
N PRO A 138 1.28 16.33 4.28
CA PRO A 138 2.50 17.11 4.51
C PRO A 138 2.71 18.21 3.46
N TYR A 139 2.04 18.11 2.30
CA TYR A 139 2.11 19.08 1.21
C TYR A 139 1.24 20.32 1.45
N ASN A 140 0.20 20.23 2.28
CA ASN A 140 -0.63 21.39 2.63
C ASN A 140 0.08 22.35 3.57
N THR A 141 1.01 21.86 4.39
CA THR A 141 1.82 22.67 5.33
C THR A 141 2.97 23.40 4.63
N THR A 142 3.55 22.83 3.58
CA THR A 142 4.58 23.50 2.77
C THR A 142 4.00 24.59 1.88
N SER A 143 2.80 24.43 1.29
CA SER A 143 2.15 25.53 0.56
C SER A 143 1.93 26.78 1.44
N ALA A 144 1.67 26.61 2.74
CA ALA A 144 1.57 27.74 3.68
C ALA A 144 2.92 28.41 4.02
N ARG A 145 4.04 27.68 3.95
CA ARG A 145 5.40 28.24 4.15
C ARG A 145 6.03 28.77 2.87
N SER A 146 5.67 28.21 1.72
CA SER A 146 6.15 28.62 0.39
C SER A 146 5.32 29.75 -0.23
N ALA A 147 4.03 29.89 0.11
CA ALA A 147 3.22 31.04 -0.34
C ALA A 147 3.70 32.40 0.21
N ALA A 148 4.60 32.42 1.19
CA ALA A 148 5.27 33.63 1.64
C ALA A 148 6.42 34.07 0.72
N ASN A 149 6.87 33.20 -0.20
CA ASN A 149 7.97 33.44 -1.13
C ASN A 149 7.70 32.72 -2.45
N VAL A 150 7.08 33.40 -3.43
CA VAL A 150 7.43 33.38 -4.86
C VAL A 150 6.28 34.02 -5.64
N GLY A 151 6.63 35.08 -6.36
CA GLY A 151 5.77 35.74 -7.34
C GLY A 151 5.68 34.93 -8.63
N ASP A 152 4.50 35.08 -9.23
CA ASP A 152 4.12 34.96 -10.64
C ASP A 152 5.20 34.44 -11.61
N LYS A 153 4.95 33.25 -12.17
CA LYS A 153 5.49 32.78 -13.45
C LYS A 153 4.56 31.71 -14.01
N ASP A 154 3.85 32.09 -15.07
CA ASP A 154 3.36 31.18 -16.10
C ASP A 154 4.58 30.50 -16.77
N ASP A 155 4.46 29.21 -17.11
CA ASP A 155 4.96 28.64 -18.38
C ASP A 155 4.69 27.11 -18.41
N ASP A 156 4.13 26.67 -19.54
CA ASP A 156 3.96 25.28 -19.95
C ASP A 156 5.32 24.59 -20.13
N ASP A 157 5.65 23.56 -19.35
CA ASP A 157 6.67 22.56 -19.70
C ASP A 157 6.54 21.28 -18.82
N ASP A 158 6.88 20.15 -19.43
CA ASP A 158 6.71 18.75 -18.97
C ASP A 158 6.92 18.46 -17.47
N ASP A 159 6.00 17.66 -16.91
CA ASP A 159 5.94 17.07 -15.54
C ASP A 159 7.23 16.30 -15.12
N ASP A 160 8.34 17.01 -14.85
CA ASP A 160 9.57 16.44 -14.27
C ASP A 160 10.11 17.26 -13.07
N ASP A 161 9.36 18.23 -12.51
CA ASP A 161 9.80 19.04 -11.34
C ASP A 161 9.34 18.47 -9.98
N ASP A 162 8.77 17.25 -9.95
CA ASP A 162 8.24 16.56 -8.76
C ASP A 162 9.32 15.98 -7.81
N ASP A 163 10.61 16.10 -8.18
CA ASP A 163 11.74 15.53 -7.46
C ASP A 163 12.22 16.36 -6.23
N LYS A 164 11.61 17.52 -5.95
CA LYS A 164 12.10 18.44 -4.89
C LYS A 164 11.62 18.18 -3.46
N PHE A 165 10.73 17.22 -3.21
CA PHE A 165 10.17 17.01 -1.87
C PHE A 165 10.27 15.56 -1.39
N LEU A 166 11.49 15.05 -1.25
CA LEU A 166 11.71 13.94 -0.31
C LEU A 166 11.74 14.53 1.10
N HIS A 167 10.70 14.27 1.89
CA HIS A 167 10.60 14.77 3.26
C HIS A 167 11.46 13.91 4.20
N ALA A 168 12.75 14.24 4.30
CA ALA A 168 13.62 13.73 5.35
C ALA A 168 13.59 14.72 6.53
N LEU A 169 12.92 14.35 7.61
CA LEU A 169 12.94 15.12 8.87
C LEU A 169 14.25 14.85 9.64
N PRO A 170 14.76 15.82 10.42
CA PRO A 170 15.90 15.61 11.32
C PRO A 170 15.65 14.45 12.29
N GLU A 171 16.72 13.76 12.73
CA GLU A 171 16.62 12.60 13.63
C GLU A 171 15.86 12.90 14.95
N ASP A 172 16.00 14.13 15.45
CA ASP A 172 15.35 14.61 16.68
C ASP A 172 13.93 15.18 16.47
N ASP A 173 13.41 15.18 15.24
CA ASP A 173 12.06 15.68 14.96
C ASP A 173 11.01 14.72 15.56
N PRO A 174 10.02 15.19 16.34
CA PRO A 174 9.00 14.31 16.92
C PRO A 174 8.11 13.64 15.85
N GLU A 175 8.11 14.13 14.62
CA GLU A 175 7.46 13.50 13.46
C GLU A 175 8.43 12.64 12.63
N CYS A 176 9.69 12.50 13.07
CA CYS A 176 10.70 11.63 12.48
C CYS A 176 10.29 10.16 12.64
N TRP A 177 9.62 9.65 11.61
CA TRP A 177 9.39 8.24 11.29
C TRP A 177 8.90 7.33 12.43
N HIS A 178 7.60 7.09 12.45
CA HIS A 178 7.01 5.98 13.21
C HIS A 178 6.91 4.74 12.30
N ALA A 179 7.99 3.95 12.25
CA ALA A 179 7.98 2.65 11.58
C ALA A 179 7.82 1.53 12.62
N GLN A 180 6.69 0.82 12.58
CA GLN A 180 6.49 -0.36 13.41
C GLN A 180 6.80 -1.61 12.59
N VAL A 181 7.93 -2.25 12.86
CA VAL A 181 8.29 -3.55 12.26
C VAL A 181 7.58 -4.66 13.01
N THR A 182 7.04 -5.61 12.26
CA THR A 182 6.20 -6.65 12.80
C THR A 182 6.60 -8.01 12.26
N ASN A 183 6.81 -8.95 13.19
CA ASN A 183 7.18 -10.31 12.91
C ASN A 183 5.92 -11.16 12.99
N SER A 184 5.49 -11.74 11.86
CA SER A 184 4.45 -12.79 11.83
C SER A 184 3.17 -12.40 12.61
N PHE A 185 2.37 -11.57 11.98
CA PHE A 185 1.20 -10.89 12.55
C PHE A 185 -0.06 -11.76 12.52
N PRO A 186 -0.98 -11.65 13.50
CA PRO A 186 -2.40 -11.65 13.21
C PRO A 186 -2.82 -10.23 12.81
N LEU A 187 -2.36 -9.73 11.66
CA LEU A 187 -2.86 -8.47 11.11
C LEU A 187 -4.18 -8.81 10.44
N ILE A 188 -5.27 -8.68 11.18
CA ILE A 188 -6.61 -8.69 10.60
C ILE A 188 -6.74 -7.35 9.88
N ILE A 189 -6.49 -7.32 8.56
CA ILE A 189 -6.90 -6.20 7.72
C ILE A 189 -8.43 -6.29 7.64
N LEU A 190 -9.13 -5.63 8.57
CA LEU A 190 -10.56 -5.38 8.45
C LEU A 190 -10.73 -4.32 7.36
N VAL A 191 -10.99 -4.77 6.13
CA VAL A 191 -11.51 -3.89 5.08
C VAL A 191 -12.92 -3.50 5.50
N PHE A 192 -13.07 -2.37 6.19
CA PHE A 192 -14.38 -1.75 6.37
C PHE A 192 -14.82 -1.19 5.03
N GLN A 193 -15.66 -1.94 4.31
CA GLN A 193 -16.49 -1.34 3.29
C GLN A 193 -17.42 -0.36 4.00
N ALA A 194 -17.20 0.94 3.82
CA ALA A 194 -18.14 1.96 4.27
C ALA A 194 -19.47 1.72 3.54
N GLY A 195 -20.38 1.01 4.20
CA GLY A 195 -21.77 0.93 3.79
C GLY A 195 -22.36 2.33 3.84
N SER A 196 -22.97 2.76 2.74
CA SER A 196 -23.86 3.92 2.75
C SER A 196 -24.98 3.62 3.74
N VAL A 197 -25.15 4.50 4.71
CA VAL A 197 -26.30 4.50 5.61
C VAL A 197 -27.41 5.18 4.82
N GLU A 198 -28.41 4.41 4.40
CA GLU A 198 -29.76 4.94 4.11
C GLU A 198 -30.50 5.19 5.43
#